data_AF-A0A516NLL0-F1
#
_entry.id   AF-A0A516NLL0-F1
#
_cell.length_a   1.000
_cell.length_b   1.000
_cell.length_c   1.000
_cell.angle_alpha   90.00
_cell.angle_beta   90.00
_cell.angle_gamma   90.00
#
_symmetry.space_group_name_H-M   'P 1'
#
loop_
_entity.id
_entity.type
_entity.pdbx_description
1 polymer ?
#
loop_
_entity_poly.entity_id
_entity_poly.type
_entity_poly.pdbx_seq_one_letter_code
_entity_poly.pdbx_strand_id
1 'polypeptide(L)' 'MQGRAFGTPDFFVWAPVLGLLEAAAICVVILQSTAVALALIAAAVALVVFESWANRPTVAARPQPRPRPNSHNRPTRRA' A
#
# COMPACT_ATOMS: atom_id res chain seq x y z
N MET A 1 -7.08 -14.29 -14.15
CA MET A 1 -6.00 -13.42 -13.63
C MET A 1 -5.93 -13.66 -12.13
N GLN A 2 -4.95 -14.43 -11.63
CA GLN A 2 -4.82 -14.64 -10.18
C GLN A 2 -4.58 -13.26 -9.53
N GLY A 3 -5.55 -12.83 -8.73
CA GLY A 3 -5.57 -11.50 -8.13
C GLY A 3 -4.36 -11.31 -7.21
N ARG A 4 -3.34 -10.63 -7.71
CA ARG A 4 -2.27 -10.10 -6.86
C ARG A 4 -2.91 -9.01 -6.01
N ALA A 5 -2.84 -9.16 -4.68
CA ALA A 5 -3.27 -8.13 -3.75
C ALA A 5 -2.51 -6.83 -4.04
N PHE A 6 -3.22 -5.70 -3.98
CA PHE A 6 -2.59 -4.39 -4.01
C PHE A 6 -1.62 -4.24 -2.83
N GLY A 7 -0.49 -3.59 -3.08
CA GLY A 7 0.50 -3.26 -2.05
C GLY A 7 -0.05 -2.23 -1.07
N THR A 8 0.62 -2.09 0.07
CA THR A 8 0.34 -0.97 0.99
C THR A 8 0.99 0.29 0.41
N PRO A 9 0.23 1.40 0.31
CA PRO A 9 0.79 2.61 -0.24
C PRO A 9 1.77 3.31 0.70
N ASP A 10 2.90 3.75 0.15
CA ASP A 10 3.95 4.45 0.88
C ASP A 10 3.50 5.81 1.41
N PHE A 11 4.05 6.23 2.55
CA PHE A 11 3.74 7.53 3.16
C PHE A 11 3.98 8.73 2.22
N PHE A 12 4.90 8.62 1.27
CA PHE A 12 5.18 9.68 0.30
C PHE A 12 4.03 9.94 -0.68
N VAL A 13 3.19 8.95 -1.00
CA VAL A 13 2.02 9.17 -1.88
C VAL A 13 0.94 9.99 -1.18
N TRP A 14 0.91 9.96 0.16
CA TRP A 14 -0.12 10.65 0.94
C TRP A 14 0.06 12.17 0.95
N ALA A 15 1.27 12.69 0.84
CA ALA A 15 1.52 14.12 0.79
C ALA A 15 0.81 14.83 -0.39
N PRO A 16 0.99 14.41 -1.65
CA PRO A 16 0.24 14.99 -2.78
C PRO A 16 -1.26 14.65 -2.73
N VAL A 17 -1.65 13.48 -2.20
CA VAL A 17 -3.07 13.10 -2.04
C VAL A 17 -3.79 14.04 -1.09
N LEU A 18 -3.19 14.36 0.06
CA LEU A 18 -3.76 15.33 1.01
C LEU A 18 -3.92 16.71 0.37
N GLY A 19 -2.91 17.17 -0.36
CA GLY A 19 -2.97 18.45 -1.08
C GLY A 19 -4.08 18.49 -2.15
N LEU A 20 -4.29 17.39 -2.89
CA LEU A 20 -5.38 17.28 -3.86
C LEU A 20 -6.76 17.30 -3.20
N LEU A 21 -6.91 16.64 -2.04
CA LEU A 21 -8.16 16.64 -1.29
C LEU A 21 -8.47 18.01 -0.67
N GLU A 22 -7.46 18.70 -0.16
CA GLU A 22 -7.58 20.08 0.33
C GLU A 22 -7.98 21.03 -0.81
N ALA A 23 -7.30 20.96 -1.95
CA ALA A 23 -7.64 21.74 -3.13
C ALA A 23 -9.07 21.44 -3.62
N ALA A 24 -9.50 20.17 -3.59
CA ALA A 24 -10.86 19.80 -3.93
C ALA A 24 -11.88 20.44 -2.98
N ALA A 25 -11.62 20.44 -1.67
CA ALA A 25 -12.48 21.09 -0.68
C ALA A 25 -12.59 22.60 -0.94
N ILE A 26 -11.47 23.26 -1.24
CA ILE A 26 -11.44 24.69 -1.62
C ILE A 26 -12.26 24.94 -2.89
N CYS A 27 -12.11 24.10 -3.93
CA CYS A 27 -12.87 24.22 -5.17
C CYS A 27 -14.37 24.09 -4.97
N VAL A 28 -14.83 23.22 -4.07
CA VAL A 28 -16.25 23.09 -3.72
C VAL A 28 -16.74 24.31 -2.93
N VAL A 29 -16.00 24.72 -1.90
CA VAL A 29 -16.48 25.72 -0.93
C VAL A 29 -16.38 27.14 -1.47
N ILE A 30 -15.26 27.48 -2.12
CA ILE A 30 -14.98 28.86 -2.56
C ILE A 30 -15.38 29.05 -4.01
N LEU A 31 -14.97 28.13 -4.88
CA LEU A 31 -15.19 28.26 -6.33
C LEU A 31 -16.55 27.71 -6.76
N GLN A 32 -17.28 27.02 -5.87
CA GLN A 32 -18.54 26.32 -6.15
C GLN A 32 -18.46 25.41 -7.37
N SER A 33 -17.27 24.89 -7.66
CA SER A 33 -16.98 24.12 -8.86
C SER A 33 -16.84 22.63 -8.54
N THR A 34 -17.98 21.96 -8.53
CA THR A 34 -18.08 20.51 -8.25
C THR A 34 -17.28 19.68 -9.26
N ALA A 35 -17.26 20.10 -10.53
CA ALA A 35 -16.56 19.37 -11.59
C ALA A 35 -15.04 19.32 -11.34
N VAL A 36 -14.44 20.45 -10.96
CA VAL A 36 -13.00 20.53 -10.66
C VAL A 36 -12.67 19.73 -9.41
N ALA A 37 -13.49 19.82 -8.37
CA ALA A 37 -13.30 19.06 -7.14
C ALA A 37 -13.34 17.54 -7.39
N LEU A 38 -14.30 17.06 -8.19
CA LEU A 38 -14.38 15.64 -8.56
C LEU A 38 -13.16 15.20 -9.37
N ALA A 39 -12.65 16.04 -10.27
CA ALA A 39 -11.43 15.73 -11.03
C ALA A 39 -10.20 15.60 -10.11
N LEU A 40 -10.06 16.47 -9.11
CA LEU A 40 -8.98 16.42 -8.14
C LEU A 40 -9.06 15.17 -7.25
N ILE A 41 -10.27 14.82 -6.78
CA ILE A 41 -10.49 13.59 -6.02
C ILE A 41 -10.17 12.36 -6.87
N ALA A 42 -10.60 12.33 -8.14
CA ALA A 42 -10.28 11.24 -9.05
C ALA A 42 -8.77 11.09 -9.27
N ALA A 43 -8.05 12.21 -9.41
CA ALA A 43 -6.58 12.20 -9.51
C ALA A 43 -5.91 11.64 -8.24
N ALA A 44 -6.42 12.02 -7.05
CA ALA A 44 -5.91 11.51 -5.78
C ALA A 44 -6.10 9.98 -5.67
N VAL A 45 -7.28 9.48 -6.04
CA VAL A 45 -7.56 8.04 -6.07
C VAL A 45 -6.65 7.33 -7.08
N ALA A 46 -6.46 7.90 -8.26
CA ALA A 46 -5.60 7.31 -9.29
C ALA A 46 -4.14 7.18 -8.82
N LEU A 47 -3.62 8.17 -8.10
CA LEU A 47 -2.29 8.13 -7.48
C LEU A 47 -2.14 6.97 -6.50
N VAL A 48 -3.09 6.83 -5.56
CA VAL A 48 -3.06 5.73 -4.57
C VAL A 48 -3.16 4.38 -5.25
N VAL A 49 -4.04 4.22 -6.23
CA VAL A 49 -4.22 2.95 -6.95
C VAL A 49 -2.98 2.62 -7.78
N PHE A 50 -2.38 3.60 -8.45
CA PHE A 50 -1.17 3.42 -9.25
C PHE A 50 0.01 3.00 -8.38
N GLU A 51 0.23 3.69 -7.26
CA GLU A 51 1.30 3.35 -6.34
C GLU A 51 1.03 1.97 -5.70
N SER A 52 -0.21 1.68 -5.28
CA SER A 52 -0.54 0.36 -4.69
C SER A 52 -0.39 -0.77 -5.71
N TRP A 53 -0.53 -0.48 -7.00
CA TRP A 53 -0.23 -1.40 -8.09
C TRP A 53 1.28 -1.59 -8.29
N ALA A 54 2.07 -0.54 -8.13
CA ALA A 54 3.53 -0.59 -8.19
C ALA A 54 4.13 -1.33 -6.97
N ASN A 55 3.60 -1.10 -5.77
CA ASN A 55 4.09 -1.64 -4.50
C ASN A 55 3.63 -3.09 -4.19
N ARG A 56 3.26 -3.85 -5.23
CA ARG A 56 2.78 -5.23 -5.06
C ARG A 56 3.86 -6.10 -4.41
N PRO A 57 3.54 -6.83 -3.32
CA PRO A 57 4.51 -7.71 -2.68
C PRO A 57 4.91 -8.83 -3.66
N THR A 58 6.18 -8.85 -4.04
CA THR A 58 6.75 -9.99 -4.76
C THR A 58 6.75 -11.19 -3.80
N VAL A 59 6.34 -12.36 -4.30
CA VAL A 59 6.18 -13.60 -3.52
C VAL A 59 7.47 -14.00 -2.75
N ALA A 60 8.61 -13.42 -3.12
CA ALA A 60 9.91 -13.57 -2.46
C ALA A 60 9.98 -13.01 -1.03
N ALA A 61 9.07 -12.12 -0.61
CA ALA A 61 9.07 -11.52 0.74
C ALA A 61 8.41 -12.41 1.82
N ARG A 62 7.99 -13.65 1.51
CA ARG A 62 7.64 -14.60 2.56
C ARG A 62 8.91 -14.92 3.36
N PRO A 63 8.90 -14.77 4.70
CA PRO A 63 9.95 -15.33 5.52
C PRO A 63 10.08 -16.81 5.15
N GLN A 64 11.24 -17.21 4.63
CA GLN A 64 11.58 -18.62 4.50
C GLN A 64 11.28 -19.28 5.86
N PRO A 65 10.52 -20.38 5.92
CA PRO A 65 10.34 -21.10 7.16
C PRO A 65 11.74 -21.43 7.67
N ARG A 66 12.13 -20.91 8.85
CA ARG A 66 13.42 -21.29 9.45
C ARG A 66 13.49 -22.82 9.42
N PRO A 67 14.57 -23.43 8.93
CA PRO A 67 14.71 -24.87 8.97
C PRO A 67 14.49 -25.32 10.42
N ARG A 68 13.46 -26.14 10.66
CA ARG A 68 13.22 -26.71 12.00
C ARG A 68 14.49 -27.50 12.37
N PRO A 69 15.05 -27.29 13.57
CA PRO A 69 16.19 -28.08 14.00
C PRO A 69 15.80 -29.57 13.99
N ASN A 70 16.57 -30.38 13.25
CA ASN A 70 16.35 -31.82 13.16
C ASN A 70 16.50 -32.45 14.56
N SER A 71 15.48 -33.20 14.99
CA SER A 71 15.47 -33.92 16.28
C SER A 71 16.60 -34.95 16.42
N HIS A 72 17.27 -35.29 15.32
CA HIS A 72 18.41 -36.22 15.26
C HIS A 72 19.68 -35.70 15.95
N ASN A 73 19.80 -34.40 16.21
CA ASN A 73 20.95 -33.81 16.92
C ASN A 73 20.61 -33.38 18.35
N ARG A 74 19.55 -33.93 18.96
CA ARG A 74 19.29 -33.67 20.37
C ARG A 74 20.35 -34.44 21.17
N PRO A 75 21.29 -33.77 21.88
CA PRO A 75 22.22 -34.48 22.74
C PRO A 75 21.37 -35.23 23.75
N THR A 76 21.46 -36.55 23.73
CA THR A 76 20.93 -37.40 24.78
C THR A 76 21.78 -37.12 26.00
N ARG A 77 21.43 -36.06 26.73
CA ARG A 77 21.95 -35.79 28.06
C ARG A 77 21.43 -36.91 28.95
N ARG A 78 22.12 -38.06 28.93
CA ARG A 78 21.97 -39.11 29.92
C ARG A 78 22.52 -38.58 31.24
N ALA A 79 21.74 -38.86 32.27
CA ALA A 79 21.97 -38.58 33.67
C ALA A 79 23.30 -39.14 34.18
#